data_AF-H5T968-F1
#
_entry.id   AF-H5T968-F1
#
_cell.length_a   1.000
_cell.length_b   1.000
_cell.length_c   1.000
_cell.angle_alpha   90.00
_cell.angle_beta   90.00
_cell.angle_gamma   90.00
#
_symmetry.space_group_name_H-M   'P 1'
#
loop_
_entity.id
_entity.type
_entity.pdbx_description
1 polymer ?
#
loop_
_entity_poly.entity_id
_entity_poly.type
_entity_poly.pdbx_seq_one_letter_code
_entity_poly.pdbx_strand_id
1 'polypeptide(L)' 'MLSELIDANINVICSSEGNDGNVVVAVCGAETGVINVYEIPISSLITAENLGFNNVQLLEDAIVVMDCE' A
#
# COMPACT_ATOMS: atom_id res chain seq x y z
N MET A 1 8.01 -0.96 -3.12
CA MET A 1 7.36 -1.08 -4.45
C MET A 1 7.14 -2.56 -4.82
N LEU A 2 6.20 -2.89 -5.71
CA LEU A 2 5.79 -4.26 -6.03
C LEU A 2 6.96 -5.25 -6.26
N SER A 3 7.99 -4.82 -6.99
CA SER A 3 9.18 -5.63 -7.26
C SER A 3 9.88 -6.11 -5.97
N GLU A 4 9.93 -5.30 -4.92
CA GLU A 4 10.59 -5.66 -3.66
C GLU A 4 9.88 -6.80 -2.94
N LEU A 5 8.54 -6.85 -3.04
CA LEU A 5 7.75 -7.95 -2.48
C LEU A 5 8.00 -9.25 -3.26
N ILE A 6 8.01 -9.15 -4.59
CA ILE A 6 8.27 -10.30 -5.47
C ILE A 6 9.70 -10.84 -5.26
N ASP A 7 10.70 -9.95 -5.20
CA ASP A 7 12.11 -10.32 -4.98
C ASP A 7 12.32 -10.96 -3.60
N ALA A 8 11.52 -10.58 -2.60
CA ALA A 8 11.48 -11.21 -1.29
C ALA A 8 10.66 -12.52 -1.25
N ASN A 9 10.23 -13.02 -2.41
CA ASN A 9 9.45 -14.25 -2.57
C ASN A 9 8.08 -14.18 -1.87
N ILE A 10 7.50 -12.98 -1.77
CA ILE A 10 6.15 -12.76 -1.25
C ILE A 10 5.16 -12.86 -2.42
N ASN A 11 4.16 -13.73 -2.26
CA ASN A 11 3.07 -13.83 -3.23
C ASN A 11 2.14 -12.62 -3.05
N VAL A 12 2.12 -11.71 -4.02
CA VAL A 12 1.17 -10.60 -4.04
C VAL A 12 -0.12 -11.07 -4.67
N ILE A 13 -1.19 -11.08 -3.89
CA ILE A 13 -2.54 -11.50 -4.31
C ILE A 13 -3.16 -10.41 -5.17
N CYS A 14 -2.95 -9.16 -4.78
CA CYS A 14 -3.47 -8.00 -5.48
C CYS A 14 -2.64 -6.75 -5.23
N SER A 15 -2.68 -5.81 -6.19
CA SER A 15 -2.08 -4.48 -6.08
C SER A 15 -3.08 -3.43 -6.50
N SER A 16 -3.26 -2.40 -5.69
CA SER A 16 -4.11 -1.25 -5.99
C SER A 16 -3.44 0.05 -5.57
N GLU A 17 -3.94 1.17 -6.08
CA GLU A 17 -3.64 2.49 -5.55
C GLU A 17 -4.70 2.86 -4.51
N GLY A 18 -4.26 3.39 -3.37
CA GLY A 18 -5.11 3.94 -2.32
C GLY A 18 -4.76 5.40 -2.04
N ASN A 19 -5.46 5.99 -1.09
CA ASN A 19 -5.13 7.31 -0.55
C ASN A 19 -4.89 7.18 0.97
N ASP A 20 -3.86 7.83 1.51
CA ASP A 20 -3.54 7.80 2.94
C ASP A 20 -4.47 8.68 3.80
N GLY A 21 -5.45 9.34 3.18
CA GLY A 21 -6.41 10.23 3.81
C GLY A 21 -5.88 11.66 3.97
N ASN A 22 -4.59 11.88 3.77
CA ASN A 22 -3.97 13.18 3.89
C ASN A 22 -4.06 13.90 2.55
N VAL A 23 -5.12 14.69 2.36
CA VAL A 23 -5.22 15.59 1.21
C VAL A 23 -4.20 16.73 1.38
N VAL A 24 -2.96 16.47 0.99
CA VAL A 24 -1.94 17.52 0.90
C VAL A 24 -2.09 18.12 -0.50
N VAL A 25 -2.55 19.38 -0.55
CA VAL A 25 -2.65 20.10 -1.82
C VAL A 25 -1.22 20.38 -2.31
N ALA A 26 -0.85 19.80 -3.45
CA ALA A 26 0.42 20.12 -4.09
C ALA A 26 0.49 21.61 -4.43
N VAL A 27 1.71 22.16 -4.58
CA VAL A 27 1.93 23.56 -5.01
C VAL A 27 1.25 23.88 -6.36
N CYS A 28 0.92 22.85 -7.16
CA CYS A 28 0.17 22.97 -8.41
C CYS A 28 -1.35 22.69 -8.31
N GLY A 29 -1.89 22.48 -7.11
CA GLY A 29 -3.32 22.20 -6.88
C GLY A 29 -3.77 20.75 -7.11
N ALA A 30 -2.84 19.84 -7.40
CA ALA A 30 -3.15 18.41 -7.48
C ALA A 30 -3.29 17.79 -6.07
N GLU A 31 -4.25 16.89 -5.89
CA GLU A 31 -4.36 16.07 -4.69
C GLU A 31 -3.11 15.17 -4.59
N THR A 32 -2.46 15.17 -3.43
CA THR A 32 -1.37 14.22 -3.09
C THR A 32 -1.83 13.35 -1.93
N GLY A 33 -1.14 12.23 -1.69
CA GLY A 33 -1.57 11.19 -0.73
C GLY A 33 -1.82 9.82 -1.36
N VAL A 34 -1.52 9.64 -2.66
CA VAL A 34 -1.62 8.34 -3.33
C VAL A 34 -0.57 7.38 -2.76
N ILE A 35 -1.03 6.22 -2.29
CA ILE A 35 -0.20 5.14 -1.76
C ILE A 35 -0.38 3.88 -2.59
N ASN A 36 0.66 3.06 -2.67
CA ASN A 36 0.54 1.73 -3.23
C ASN A 36 0.09 0.77 -2.13
N VAL A 37 -0.97 0.01 -2.38
CA VAL A 37 -1.53 -0.96 -1.45
C VAL A 37 -1.43 -2.35 -2.06
N TYR A 38 -0.99 -3.31 -1.25
CA TYR A 38 -0.79 -4.69 -1.68
C TYR A 38 -1.53 -5.65 -0.75
N GLU A 39 -2.26 -6.58 -1.34
CA GLU A 39 -2.79 -7.73 -0.63
C GLU A 39 -1.78 -8.87 -0.68
N ILE A 40 -1.40 -9.39 0.49
CA ILE A 40 -0.43 -10.47 0.64
C ILE A 40 -0.94 -11.50 1.66
N PRO A 41 -0.47 -12.76 1.61
CA PRO A 41 -0.73 -13.73 2.67
C PRO A 41 -0.25 -13.22 4.03
N ILE A 42 -1.04 -13.44 5.08
CA ILE A 42 -0.68 -13.01 6.44
C ILE A 42 0.65 -13.59 6.93
N SER A 43 1.02 -14.78 6.44
CA SER A 43 2.32 -15.40 6.72
C SER A 43 3.52 -14.59 6.22
N SER A 44 3.30 -13.68 5.27
CA SER A 44 4.32 -12.80 4.69
C SER A 44 4.39 -11.43 5.37
N LEU A 45 3.54 -11.14 6.35
CA LEU A 45 3.45 -9.83 7.00
C LEU A 45 4.79 -9.39 7.61
N ILE A 46 5.44 -10.26 8.40
CA ILE A 46 6.73 -9.94 9.04
C ILE A 46 7.80 -9.64 7.98
N THR A 47 7.81 -10.37 6.87
CA THR A 47 8.77 -10.12 5.78
C THR A 47 8.50 -8.78 5.12
N ALA A 48 7.23 -8.45 4.85
CA ALA A 48 6.86 -7.16 4.28
C ALA A 48 7.20 -5.99 5.23
N GLU A 49 6.98 -6.14 6.53
CA GLU A 49 7.37 -5.15 7.55
C GLU A 49 8.89 -4.93 7.60
N ASN A 50 9.69 -6.00 7.49
CA ASN A 50 11.15 -5.88 7.41
C ASN A 50 11.64 -5.17 6.14
N LEU A 51 10.82 -5.12 5.09
CA LEU A 51 11.09 -4.36 3.86
C LEU A 51 10.60 -2.90 3.96
N GLY A 52 9.96 -2.51 5.08
CA GLY A 52 9.47 -1.15 5.32
C GLY A 52 8.02 -0.92 4.90
N PHE A 53 7.28 -1.96 4.51
CA PHE A 53 5.84 -1.85 4.30
C PHE A 53 5.11 -1.83 5.65
N ASN A 54 3.96 -1.16 5.71
CA ASN A 54 3.14 -1.11 6.91
C ASN A 54 1.74 -1.65 6.61
N ASN A 55 1.10 -2.21 7.64
CA ASN A 55 -0.31 -2.58 7.53
C ASN A 55 -1.16 -1.31 7.35
N VAL A 56 -1.88 -1.23 6.23
CA VAL A 56 -2.71 -0.07 5.89
C VAL A 56 -3.84 0.18 6.89
N GLN A 57 -4.25 -0.82 7.67
CA GLN A 57 -5.21 -0.66 8.76
C GLN A 57 -4.69 0.22 9.91
N LEU A 58 -3.39 0.52 9.94
CA LEU A 58 -2.79 1.45 10.90
C LEU A 58 -2.96 2.92 10.48
N LEU A 59 -3.42 3.18 9.26
CA LEU A 59 -3.73 4.53 8.77
C LEU A 59 -5.22 4.79 8.97
N GLU A 60 -5.58 5.52 10.03
CA GLU A 60 -6.98 5.75 10.43
C GLU A 60 -7.80 6.43 9.34
N ASP A 61 -7.18 7.29 8.52
CA ASP A 61 -7.83 8.05 7.47
C ASP A 61 -7.66 7.44 6.06
N ALA A 62 -6.98 6.30 5.93
CA ALA A 62 -6.69 5.73 4.61
C ALA A 62 -7.96 5.24 3.90
N ILE A 63 -8.12 5.69 2.66
CA ILE A 63 -9.15 5.24 1.74
C ILE A 63 -8.51 4.24 0.78
N VAL A 64 -8.72 2.96 1.08
CA VAL A 64 -8.25 1.85 0.25
C VAL A 64 -9.43 1.29 -0.53
N VAL A 65 -9.39 1.43 -1.86
CA VAL A 65 -10.28 0.67 -2.74
C VAL A 65 -9.43 -0.43 -3.38
N MET A 66 -9.77 -1.68 -3.05
CA MET A 66 -9.05 -2.84 -3.53
C MET A 66 -9.95 -3.55 -4.54
N ASP A 67 -9.75 -3.24 -5.81
CA ASP A 67 -10.48 -3.85 -6.94
C ASP A 67 -9.64 -4.99 -7.52
N CYS A 68 -9.77 -6.16 -6.91
CA CYS A 68 -9.12 -7.39 -7.34
C CYS A 68 -10.20 -8.30 -7.93
N GLU A 69 -10.07 -8.65 -9.21
CA GLU A 69 -10.99 -9.56 -9.91
C GLU A 69 -10.86 -11.02 -9.44
#